data_AF-A0A7Y8IB94-F1
#
_entry.id   AF-A0A7Y8IB94-F1
#
_cell.length_a   1.000
_cell.length_b   1.000
_cell.length_c   1.000
_cell.angle_alpha   90.00
_cell.angle_beta   90.00
_cell.angle_gamma   90.00
#
_symmetry.space_group_name_H-M   'P 1'
#
loop_
_entity.id
_entity.type
_entity.pdbx_description
1 polymer ?
#
loop_
_entity_poly.entity_id
_entity_poly.type
_entity_poly.pdbx_seq_one_letter_code
_entity_poly.pdbx_strand_id
1 'polypeptide(L)'
;MIIKTLTVGPTQKNCYIIGCPETLEGAVIDPGWDAPLILSEIKASGLTIKYILNTHAHWDHVSSNAEIVAATGAQLAIHSDDVALLRAGGEATLWDIQAKPSPEPDIRLTDGQILSIGQLRLQAIHTPGHTPGHTSFYEAEVGAVFTGDMLFKRGIGRYDLPGGNPIALVNSIRGSLLVLPAETIVYPGYGSTTTIGAEQEAALYNRVLGESRAVRYRRQLRWAVPAAGVGGLLLILGLFLIQGFGLLSDAQSVTPTPPVSLTLISPTGVPTATATEMAPTVTGAVAPTFTFPPLIAPTATRVATRTPRPTRTNTPTPTETATPTATATPTATATPTPTLTRVIPTRTPTPTLAPPTHTSAPPPPPPPTSPPPTAAPTTAPPTDTPEPPTPLPPTNTPVPTPRPTQP
;
A
#
# COMPACT_ATOMS: atom_id res chain seq x y z
N MET A 1 -8.36 1.86 -16.21
CA MET A 1 -7.03 1.37 -15.78
C MET A 1 -6.90 -0.12 -16.07
N ILE A 2 -5.79 -0.53 -16.68
CA ILE A 2 -5.34 -1.92 -16.82
C ILE A 2 -4.71 -2.32 -15.48
N ILE A 3 -5.02 -3.51 -14.97
CA ILE A 3 -4.38 -4.08 -13.76
C ILE A 3 -4.08 -5.56 -14.04
N LYS A 4 -2.84 -5.97 -13.78
CA LYS A 4 -2.43 -7.36 -13.72
C LYS A 4 -1.79 -7.65 -12.38
N THR A 5 -2.17 -8.77 -11.77
CA THR A 5 -1.61 -9.25 -10.51
C THR A 5 -0.74 -10.46 -10.78
N LEU A 6 0.50 -10.40 -10.33
CA LEU A 6 1.45 -11.50 -10.37
C LEU A 6 1.79 -11.88 -8.94
N THR A 7 1.52 -13.13 -8.57
CA THR A 7 1.99 -13.67 -7.30
C THR A 7 3.44 -14.13 -7.50
N VAL A 8 4.38 -13.48 -6.80
CA VAL A 8 5.82 -13.67 -6.97
C VAL A 8 6.47 -14.14 -5.68
N GLY A 9 7.57 -14.86 -5.84
CA GLY A 9 8.46 -15.25 -4.76
C GLY A 9 7.88 -16.28 -3.79
N PRO A 10 8.71 -16.71 -2.83
CA PRO A 10 8.35 -17.77 -1.88
C PRO A 10 7.26 -17.34 -0.89
N THR A 11 7.07 -16.04 -0.68
CA THR A 11 6.05 -15.49 0.23
C THR A 11 4.67 -15.36 -0.43
N GLN A 12 4.56 -15.63 -1.74
CA GLN A 12 3.32 -15.44 -2.51
C GLN A 12 2.83 -13.98 -2.48
N LYS A 13 3.77 -13.07 -2.66
CA LYS A 13 3.53 -11.63 -2.63
C LYS A 13 2.90 -11.17 -3.95
N ASN A 14 1.92 -10.28 -3.88
CA ASN A 14 1.24 -9.72 -5.05
C ASN A 14 2.01 -8.53 -5.62
N CYS A 15 2.70 -8.70 -6.74
CA CYS A 15 3.19 -7.63 -7.60
C CYS A 15 2.07 -7.16 -8.55
N TYR A 16 1.95 -5.85 -8.76
CA TYR A 16 0.94 -5.30 -9.67
C TYR A 16 1.57 -4.59 -10.85
N ILE A 17 1.10 -4.88 -12.06
CA ILE A 17 1.39 -4.07 -13.25
C ILE A 17 0.12 -3.30 -13.56
N ILE A 18 0.21 -1.97 -13.55
CA ILE A 18 -0.90 -1.08 -13.84
C ILE A 18 -0.62 -0.23 -15.08
N GLY A 19 -1.67 0.15 -15.80
CA GLY A 19 -1.51 0.93 -17.03
C GLY A 19 -2.70 1.78 -17.39
N CYS A 20 -2.41 2.91 -18.03
CA CYS A 20 -3.38 3.76 -18.71
C CYS A 20 -3.72 3.12 -20.07
N PRO A 21 -4.95 2.65 -20.30
CA PRO A 21 -5.30 2.00 -21.57
C PRO A 21 -5.23 2.96 -22.77
N GLU A 22 -5.36 4.27 -22.56
CA GLU A 22 -5.33 5.29 -23.61
C GLU A 22 -3.92 5.61 -24.09
N THR A 23 -2.93 5.63 -23.19
CA THR A 23 -1.55 6.03 -23.51
C THR A 23 -0.54 4.87 -23.49
N LEU A 24 -0.95 3.73 -22.95
CA LEU A 24 -0.08 2.58 -22.65
C LEU A 24 1.10 2.90 -21.73
N GLU A 25 1.07 4.03 -21.02
CA GLU A 25 2.00 4.26 -19.92
C GLU A 25 1.59 3.42 -18.72
N GLY A 26 2.57 2.87 -18.00
CA GLY A 26 2.33 2.00 -16.87
C GLY A 26 3.27 2.19 -15.69
N ALA A 27 2.98 1.47 -14.62
CA ALA A 27 3.86 1.33 -13.47
C ALA A 27 3.83 -0.10 -12.94
N VAL A 28 4.89 -0.47 -12.24
CA VAL A 28 4.98 -1.74 -11.50
C VAL A 28 5.00 -1.42 -10.02
N ILE A 29 4.07 -1.99 -9.26
CA ILE A 29 3.99 -1.80 -7.82
C ILE A 29 4.61 -3.03 -7.14
N ASP A 30 5.65 -2.76 -6.35
CA ASP A 30 6.39 -3.71 -5.53
C ASP A 30 6.88 -4.98 -6.29
N PRO A 31 7.79 -4.84 -7.27
CA PRO A 31 8.44 -5.98 -7.92
C PRO A 31 9.49 -6.59 -6.98
N GLY A 32 9.04 -7.40 -6.05
CA GLY A 32 9.92 -7.95 -5.01
C GLY A 32 10.56 -9.29 -5.32
N TRP A 33 10.12 -9.99 -6.37
CA TRP A 33 10.73 -11.25 -6.81
C TRP A 33 10.36 -11.57 -8.27
N ASP A 34 10.90 -12.66 -8.81
CA ASP A 34 10.59 -13.20 -10.14
C ASP A 34 10.68 -12.17 -11.28
N ALA A 35 11.75 -11.37 -11.32
CA ALA A 35 11.98 -10.38 -12.38
C ALA A 35 11.71 -10.91 -13.81
N PRO A 36 12.14 -12.13 -14.21
CA PRO A 36 11.85 -12.66 -15.54
C PRO A 36 10.34 -12.78 -15.84
N LEU A 37 9.53 -13.19 -14.85
CA LEU A 37 8.08 -13.28 -14.99
C LEU A 37 7.49 -11.88 -15.17
N ILE A 38 7.87 -10.95 -14.30
CA ILE A 38 7.40 -9.56 -14.34
C ILE A 38 7.73 -8.91 -15.69
N LEU A 39 8.98 -9.03 -16.16
CA LEU A 39 9.43 -8.49 -17.44
C LEU A 39 8.70 -9.13 -18.64
N SER A 40 8.41 -10.43 -18.57
CA SER A 40 7.64 -11.10 -19.61
C SER A 40 6.21 -10.53 -19.72
N GLU A 41 5.59 -10.24 -18.57
CA GLU A 41 4.24 -9.69 -18.50
C GLU A 41 4.19 -8.22 -18.92
N ILE A 42 5.18 -7.41 -18.53
CA ILE A 42 5.36 -6.04 -19.03
C ILE A 42 5.42 -6.06 -20.56
N LYS A 43 6.26 -6.91 -21.15
CA LYS A 43 6.38 -7.03 -22.61
C LYS A 43 5.06 -7.47 -23.25
N ALA A 44 4.37 -8.46 -22.68
CA ALA A 44 3.09 -8.94 -23.20
C ALA A 44 1.97 -7.89 -23.10
N SER A 45 2.02 -7.01 -22.11
CA SER A 45 1.04 -5.94 -21.92
C SER A 45 1.17 -4.79 -22.92
N GLY A 46 2.33 -4.63 -23.56
CA GLY A 46 2.63 -3.49 -24.44
C GLY A 46 2.79 -2.15 -23.70
N LEU A 47 2.85 -2.17 -22.36
CA LEU A 47 3.00 -0.97 -21.55
C LEU A 47 4.43 -0.42 -21.57
N THR A 48 4.55 0.90 -21.61
CA THR A 48 5.80 1.61 -21.32
C THR A 48 5.82 1.96 -19.84
N ILE A 49 6.62 1.22 -19.05
CA ILE A 49 6.71 1.42 -17.61
C ILE A 49 7.48 2.71 -17.30
N LYS A 50 6.80 3.66 -16.65
CA LYS A 50 7.37 4.94 -16.22
C LYS A 50 7.91 4.89 -14.79
N TYR A 51 7.24 4.12 -13.93
CA TYR A 51 7.56 4.05 -12.52
C TYR A 51 7.62 2.62 -12.01
N ILE A 52 8.52 2.42 -11.06
CA ILE A 52 8.45 1.33 -10.09
C ILE A 52 8.07 1.97 -8.76
N LEU A 53 6.98 1.53 -8.18
CA LEU A 53 6.41 2.12 -6.96
C LEU A 53 6.54 1.11 -5.83
N ASN A 54 7.35 1.42 -4.82
CA ASN A 54 7.38 0.62 -3.61
C ASN A 54 6.44 1.18 -2.55
N THR A 55 5.56 0.33 -2.04
CA THR A 55 4.72 0.63 -0.88
C THR A 55 5.59 0.74 0.36
N HIS A 56 6.56 -0.16 0.52
CA HIS A 56 7.55 -0.13 1.60
C HIS A 56 8.80 -0.93 1.21
N ALA A 57 9.84 -0.91 2.07
CA ALA A 57 11.17 -1.41 1.73
C ALA A 57 11.51 -2.85 2.19
N HIS A 58 10.53 -3.70 2.53
CA HIS A 58 10.87 -5.11 2.82
C HIS A 58 11.32 -5.85 1.56
N TRP A 59 12.20 -6.83 1.74
CA TRP A 59 12.90 -7.53 0.66
C TRP A 59 11.95 -8.13 -0.39
N ASP A 60 10.84 -8.70 0.04
CA ASP A 60 9.79 -9.31 -0.77
C ASP A 60 8.93 -8.30 -1.55
N HIS A 61 9.18 -7.00 -1.38
CA HIS A 61 8.60 -5.90 -2.17
C HIS A 61 9.61 -5.25 -3.12
N VAL A 62 10.92 -5.40 -2.88
CA VAL A 62 11.97 -4.59 -3.55
C VAL A 62 13.06 -5.39 -4.26
N SER A 63 13.18 -6.70 -4.01
CA SER A 63 14.37 -7.46 -4.47
C SER A 63 14.49 -7.61 -5.99
N SER A 64 13.47 -7.29 -6.79
CA SER A 64 13.58 -7.25 -8.25
C SER A 64 13.65 -5.83 -8.83
N ASN A 65 13.69 -4.78 -8.00
CA ASN A 65 13.78 -3.39 -8.46
C ASN A 65 14.93 -3.17 -9.44
N ALA A 66 16.15 -3.63 -9.11
CA ALA A 66 17.34 -3.40 -9.95
C ALA A 66 17.16 -3.93 -11.38
N GLU A 67 16.56 -5.11 -11.51
CA GLU A 67 16.34 -5.76 -12.80
C GLU A 67 15.25 -5.06 -13.60
N ILE A 68 14.16 -4.64 -12.94
CA ILE A 68 13.08 -3.91 -13.62
C ILE A 68 13.57 -2.52 -14.05
N VAL A 69 14.33 -1.80 -13.20
CA VAL A 69 14.95 -0.50 -13.56
C VAL A 69 15.86 -0.69 -14.78
N ALA A 70 16.77 -1.66 -14.75
CA ALA A 70 17.72 -1.88 -15.84
C ALA A 70 17.04 -2.21 -17.17
N ALA A 71 15.93 -2.94 -17.15
CA ALA A 71 15.22 -3.34 -18.35
C ALA A 71 14.26 -2.27 -18.90
N THR A 72 13.74 -1.38 -18.05
CA THR A 72 12.66 -0.44 -18.43
C THR A 72 13.09 1.03 -18.44
N GLY A 73 14.14 1.38 -17.69
CA GLY A 73 14.50 2.77 -17.43
C GLY A 73 13.48 3.52 -16.57
N ALA A 74 12.56 2.81 -15.92
CA ALA A 74 11.55 3.41 -15.05
C ALA A 74 12.16 4.05 -13.80
N GLN A 75 11.55 5.14 -13.33
CA GLN A 75 11.96 5.81 -12.10
C GLN A 75 11.48 5.02 -10.88
N LEU A 76 12.40 4.71 -9.97
CA LEU A 76 12.09 4.05 -8.71
C LEU A 76 11.59 5.07 -7.69
N ALA A 77 10.40 4.84 -7.14
CA ALA A 77 9.77 5.70 -6.15
C ALA A 77 9.50 4.94 -4.85
N ILE A 78 9.91 5.52 -3.72
CA ILE A 78 9.63 5.02 -2.37
C ILE A 78 9.58 6.20 -1.39
N HIS A 79 8.90 6.06 -0.26
CA HIS A 79 8.91 7.09 0.76
C HIS A 79 10.30 7.29 1.38
N SER A 80 10.64 8.54 1.73
CA SER A 80 11.95 8.89 2.30
C SER A 80 12.32 8.08 3.54
N ASP A 81 11.32 7.79 4.37
CA ASP A 81 11.52 7.16 5.68
C ASP A 81 11.86 5.67 5.59
N ASP A 82 11.68 5.07 4.41
CA ASP A 82 12.03 3.66 4.14
C ASP A 82 13.34 3.51 3.35
N VAL A 83 13.99 4.60 2.97
CA VAL A 83 15.26 4.56 2.20
C VAL A 83 16.37 3.86 3.00
N ALA A 84 16.42 4.04 4.32
CA ALA A 84 17.40 3.37 5.16
C ALA A 84 17.18 1.84 5.19
N LEU A 85 15.92 1.40 5.31
CA LEU A 85 15.53 0.00 5.26
C LEU A 85 15.85 -0.62 3.88
N LEU A 86 15.58 0.12 2.80
CA LEU A 86 15.91 -0.27 1.43
C LEU A 86 17.41 -0.56 1.27
N ARG A 87 18.26 0.37 1.74
CA ARG A 87 19.73 0.24 1.71
C ARG A 87 20.24 -0.92 2.56
N ALA A 88 19.55 -1.23 3.66
CA ALA A 88 19.86 -2.35 4.53
C ALA A 88 19.42 -3.71 3.94
N GLY A 89 18.84 -3.73 2.74
CA GLY A 89 18.39 -4.96 2.08
C GLY A 89 17.03 -5.46 2.55
N GLY A 90 16.20 -4.58 3.14
CA GLY A 90 14.81 -4.88 3.46
C GLY A 90 14.62 -6.03 4.44
N GLU A 91 15.55 -6.22 5.37
CA GLU A 91 15.55 -7.28 6.38
C GLU A 91 15.66 -8.71 5.85
N ALA A 92 16.11 -8.91 4.60
CA ALA A 92 16.26 -10.24 3.99
C ALA A 92 17.10 -11.21 4.85
N THR A 93 18.12 -10.70 5.54
CA THR A 93 19.02 -11.49 6.40
C THR A 93 18.33 -12.09 7.62
N LEU A 94 17.24 -11.49 8.13
CA LEU A 94 16.43 -12.08 9.21
C LEU A 94 15.76 -13.39 8.78
N TRP A 95 15.67 -13.62 7.46
CA TRP A 95 14.99 -14.75 6.85
C TRP A 95 15.95 -15.68 6.09
N ASP A 96 17.25 -15.49 6.23
CA ASP A 96 18.29 -16.20 5.45
C ASP A 96 18.07 -16.08 3.91
N ILE A 97 17.45 -14.98 3.48
CA ILE A 97 17.20 -14.71 2.07
C ILE A 97 18.36 -13.89 1.51
N GLN A 98 18.93 -14.36 0.41
CA GLN A 98 19.88 -13.60 -0.39
C GLN A 98 19.11 -12.71 -1.37
N ALA A 99 18.61 -11.58 -0.88
CA ALA A 99 17.94 -10.57 -1.68
C ALA A 99 18.94 -9.79 -2.54
N LYS A 100 18.55 -9.44 -3.76
CA LYS A 100 19.34 -8.51 -4.57
C LYS A 100 19.14 -7.09 -4.03
N PRO A 101 20.20 -6.28 -3.91
CA PRO A 101 20.06 -4.92 -3.45
C PRO A 101 19.23 -4.10 -4.46
N SER A 102 18.28 -3.32 -3.94
CA SER A 102 17.57 -2.32 -4.74
C SER A 102 18.51 -1.14 -5.06
N PRO A 103 18.39 -0.50 -6.23
CA PRO A 103 19.03 0.78 -6.47
C PRO A 103 18.46 1.87 -5.54
N GLU A 104 19.16 3.00 -5.46
CA GLU A 104 18.61 4.21 -4.83
C GLU A 104 17.34 4.67 -5.55
N PRO A 105 16.34 5.19 -4.82
CA PRO A 105 15.15 5.72 -5.45
C PRO A 105 15.44 7.05 -6.15
N ASP A 106 14.90 7.19 -7.36
CA ASP A 106 14.86 8.45 -8.11
C ASP A 106 13.88 9.44 -7.48
N ILE A 107 12.77 8.93 -6.93
CA ILE A 107 11.70 9.72 -6.32
C ILE A 107 11.55 9.34 -4.85
N ARG A 108 11.69 10.33 -3.97
CA ARG A 108 11.33 10.22 -2.56
C ARG A 108 9.91 10.71 -2.38
N LEU A 109 8.99 9.78 -2.21
CA LEU A 109 7.56 10.08 -2.09
C LEU A 109 7.26 10.86 -0.81
N THR A 110 6.23 11.69 -0.89
CA THR A 110 5.64 12.43 0.23
C THR A 110 4.14 12.22 0.25
N ASP A 111 3.50 12.44 1.40
CA ASP A 111 2.06 12.29 1.53
C ASP A 111 1.28 13.19 0.56
N GLY A 112 0.27 12.63 -0.07
CA GLY A 112 -0.59 13.29 -1.04
C GLY A 112 0.04 13.54 -2.41
N GLN A 113 1.30 13.16 -2.63
CA GLN A 113 1.97 13.35 -3.91
C GLN A 113 1.25 12.57 -5.03
N ILE A 114 1.04 13.21 -6.18
CA ILE A 114 0.38 12.60 -7.33
C ILE A 114 1.41 12.21 -8.39
N LEU A 115 1.38 10.95 -8.79
CA LEU A 115 2.13 10.39 -9.91
C LEU A 115 1.19 10.23 -11.10
N SER A 116 1.56 10.80 -12.25
CA SER A 116 0.75 10.70 -13.47
C SER A 116 1.25 9.54 -14.33
N ILE A 117 0.38 8.57 -14.60
CA ILE A 117 0.67 7.45 -15.50
C ILE A 117 -0.31 7.57 -16.66
N GLY A 118 0.11 8.22 -17.74
CA GLY A 118 -0.81 8.67 -18.77
C GLY A 118 -1.88 9.61 -18.21
N GLN A 119 -3.13 9.17 -18.28
CA GLN A 119 -4.29 9.88 -17.73
C GLN A 119 -4.61 9.48 -16.28
N LEU A 120 -4.01 8.42 -15.76
CA LEU A 120 -4.23 7.97 -14.37
C LEU A 120 -3.53 8.90 -13.39
N ARG A 121 -4.17 9.17 -12.26
CA ARG A 121 -3.63 10.02 -11.18
C ARG A 121 -3.48 9.22 -9.90
N LEU A 122 -2.32 8.59 -9.74
CA LEU A 122 -2.03 7.81 -8.53
C LEU A 122 -1.54 8.73 -7.41
N GLN A 123 -2.35 8.85 -6.36
CA GLN A 123 -1.99 9.54 -5.13
C GLN A 123 -1.24 8.61 -4.20
N ALA A 124 -0.02 8.99 -3.79
CA ALA A 124 0.69 8.39 -2.68
C ALA A 124 0.04 8.86 -1.37
N ILE A 125 -0.37 7.91 -0.54
CA ILE A 125 -0.94 8.15 0.79
C ILE A 125 0.05 7.58 1.79
N HIS A 126 0.67 8.43 2.62
CA HIS A 126 1.57 7.95 3.66
C HIS A 126 0.76 7.24 4.73
N THR A 127 1.08 5.97 4.96
CA THR A 127 0.37 5.09 5.87
C THR A 127 1.37 4.36 6.78
N PRO A 128 2.11 5.07 7.66
CA PRO A 128 3.12 4.46 8.50
C PRO A 128 2.51 3.45 9.49
N GLY A 129 3.32 2.47 9.89
CA GLY A 129 2.97 1.53 10.96
C GLY A 129 3.51 0.13 10.73
N HIS A 130 3.42 -0.40 9.50
CA HIS A 130 4.13 -1.63 9.13
C HIS A 130 5.64 -1.36 9.02
N THR A 131 5.97 -0.30 8.29
CA THR A 131 7.27 0.38 8.28
C THR A 131 7.06 1.89 8.49
N PRO A 132 8.11 2.67 8.82
CA PRO A 132 8.00 4.12 8.95
C PRO A 132 7.59 4.82 7.65
N GLY A 133 8.05 4.33 6.51
CA GLY A 133 7.78 4.91 5.18
C GLY A 133 6.65 4.23 4.41
N HIS A 134 5.88 3.32 5.01
CA HIS A 134 4.85 2.61 4.26
C HIS A 134 3.87 3.60 3.58
N THR A 135 3.62 3.39 2.30
CA THR A 135 2.79 4.22 1.42
C THR A 135 1.79 3.35 0.68
N SER A 136 0.53 3.77 0.66
CA SER A 136 -0.51 3.18 -0.19
C SER A 136 -0.71 4.04 -1.44
N PHE A 137 -1.05 3.44 -2.58
CA PHE A 137 -1.29 4.17 -3.83
C PHE A 137 -2.76 4.14 -4.20
N TYR A 138 -3.40 5.31 -4.31
CA TYR A 138 -4.83 5.43 -4.57
C TYR A 138 -5.09 6.11 -5.92
N GLU A 139 -5.93 5.48 -6.74
CA GLU A 139 -6.49 6.06 -7.96
C GLU A 139 -7.99 6.28 -7.74
N ALA A 140 -8.38 7.55 -7.61
CA ALA A 140 -9.70 7.92 -7.14
C ALA A 140 -10.80 7.75 -8.20
N GLU A 141 -10.49 7.98 -9.47
CA GLU A 141 -11.49 7.93 -10.54
C GLU A 141 -11.90 6.48 -10.86
N VAL A 142 -10.95 5.56 -10.75
CA VAL A 142 -11.19 4.12 -10.91
C VAL A 142 -11.68 3.47 -9.62
N GLY A 143 -11.40 4.07 -8.47
CA GLY A 143 -11.76 3.51 -7.16
C GLY A 143 -10.88 2.30 -6.79
N ALA A 144 -9.56 2.44 -6.92
CA ALA A 144 -8.61 1.38 -6.61
C ALA A 144 -7.50 1.88 -5.67
N VAL A 145 -7.19 1.10 -4.62
CA VAL A 145 -6.09 1.39 -3.70
C VAL A 145 -5.16 0.18 -3.56
N PHE A 146 -3.86 0.39 -3.73
CA PHE A 146 -2.81 -0.61 -3.52
C PHE A 146 -2.22 -0.38 -2.13
N THR A 147 -2.48 -1.30 -1.21
CA THR A 147 -2.25 -1.07 0.23
C THR A 147 -0.98 -1.70 0.77
N GLY A 148 -0.21 -2.39 -0.08
CA GLY A 148 0.95 -3.17 0.37
C GLY A 148 0.58 -4.00 1.59
N ASP A 149 1.36 -3.84 2.65
CA ASP A 149 1.22 -4.61 3.88
C ASP A 149 0.43 -3.88 4.96
N MET A 150 -0.43 -2.92 4.61
CA MET A 150 -1.26 -2.23 5.60
C MET A 150 -2.59 -2.92 5.86
N LEU A 151 -3.36 -3.16 4.79
CA LEU A 151 -4.73 -3.65 4.86
C LEU A 151 -4.91 -4.83 3.90
N PHE A 152 -5.36 -5.95 4.45
CA PHE A 152 -5.64 -7.19 3.76
C PHE A 152 -7.13 -7.53 3.85
N LYS A 153 -7.57 -8.51 3.07
CA LYS A 153 -8.90 -9.09 3.25
C LYS A 153 -9.04 -9.68 4.64
N ARG A 154 -9.84 -9.04 5.49
CA ARG A 154 -10.04 -9.40 6.91
C ARG A 154 -8.73 -9.47 7.68
N GLY A 155 -7.76 -8.60 7.39
CA GLY A 155 -6.45 -8.63 8.03
C GLY A 155 -5.72 -7.31 7.94
N ILE A 156 -4.64 -7.19 8.70
CA ILE A 156 -3.75 -6.02 8.69
C ILE A 156 -2.30 -6.49 8.70
N GLY A 157 -1.40 -5.60 8.31
CA GLY A 157 0.04 -5.79 8.46
C GLY A 157 0.46 -6.14 9.87
N ARG A 158 1.54 -6.90 9.96
CA ARG A 158 2.32 -7.00 11.19
C ARG A 158 3.03 -5.68 11.47
N TYR A 159 3.44 -5.46 12.72
CA TYR A 159 4.00 -4.18 13.18
C TYR A 159 5.08 -4.37 14.25
N ASP A 160 5.58 -5.59 14.36
CA ASP A 160 6.50 -6.08 15.39
C ASP A 160 7.95 -6.20 14.89
N LEU A 161 8.20 -5.96 13.60
CA LEU A 161 9.54 -5.83 13.03
C LEU A 161 10.14 -4.44 13.34
N PRO A 162 11.48 -4.27 13.27
CA PRO A 162 12.13 -2.98 13.46
C PRO A 162 11.48 -1.84 12.65
N GLY A 163 11.16 -0.73 13.33
CA GLY A 163 10.46 0.41 12.73
C GLY A 163 8.93 0.28 12.68
N GLY A 164 8.39 -0.90 12.98
CA GLY A 164 6.95 -1.11 13.14
C GLY A 164 6.36 -0.32 14.33
N ASN A 165 5.14 0.17 14.18
CA ASN A 165 4.43 0.95 15.18
C ASN A 165 2.91 0.67 15.15
N PRO A 166 2.35 -0.01 16.17
CA PRO A 166 0.93 -0.38 16.19
C PRO A 166 -0.02 0.83 16.24
N ILE A 167 0.35 1.90 16.93
CA ILE A 167 -0.49 3.10 17.05
C ILE A 167 -0.54 3.82 15.71
N ALA A 168 0.60 3.98 15.04
CA ALA A 168 0.68 4.57 13.72
C ALA A 168 -0.12 3.72 12.70
N LEU A 169 0.05 2.40 12.72
CA LEU A 169 -0.67 1.48 11.85
C LEU A 169 -2.19 1.67 11.98
N VAL A 170 -2.70 1.62 13.20
CA VAL A 170 -4.13 1.79 13.51
C VAL A 170 -4.63 3.17 13.04
N ASN A 171 -3.85 4.23 13.27
CA ASN A 171 -4.20 5.58 12.85
C ASN A 171 -4.22 5.72 11.33
N SER A 172 -3.24 5.15 10.62
CA SER A 172 -3.15 5.16 9.16
C SER A 172 -4.33 4.43 8.52
N ILE A 173 -4.65 3.22 8.99
CA ILE A 173 -5.76 2.46 8.39
C ILE A 173 -7.09 3.16 8.68
N ARG A 174 -7.29 3.68 9.89
CA ARG A 174 -8.49 4.47 10.22
C ARG A 174 -8.57 5.74 9.39
N GLY A 175 -7.58 6.60 9.55
CA GLY A 175 -7.60 8.01 9.14
C GLY A 175 -7.42 8.20 7.65
N SER A 176 -6.73 7.27 6.99
CA SER A 176 -6.33 7.42 5.58
C SER A 176 -6.99 6.37 4.67
N LEU A 177 -7.06 5.10 5.08
CA LEU A 177 -7.61 4.04 4.22
C LEU A 177 -9.12 3.88 4.36
N LEU A 178 -9.63 3.70 5.58
CA LEU A 178 -11.07 3.47 5.78
C LEU A 178 -11.92 4.75 5.74
N VAL A 179 -11.35 5.87 5.35
CA VAL A 179 -12.11 7.07 4.97
C VAL A 179 -12.37 7.14 3.47
N LEU A 180 -11.73 6.27 2.68
CA LEU A 180 -11.98 6.17 1.25
C LEU A 180 -13.41 5.66 0.98
N PRO A 181 -13.96 5.88 -0.23
CA PRO A 181 -15.29 5.37 -0.61
C PRO A 181 -15.39 3.86 -0.40
N ALA A 182 -16.54 3.39 0.09
CA ALA A 182 -16.74 2.00 0.50
C ALA A 182 -16.56 1.00 -0.66
N GLU A 183 -16.89 1.43 -1.88
CA GLU A 183 -16.74 0.70 -3.12
C GLU A 183 -15.28 0.59 -3.61
N THR A 184 -14.35 1.34 -3.02
CA THR A 184 -12.93 1.31 -3.41
C THR A 184 -12.38 -0.10 -3.24
N ILE A 185 -11.83 -0.66 -4.31
CA ILE A 185 -11.22 -1.99 -4.33
C ILE A 185 -9.82 -1.88 -3.72
N VAL A 186 -9.55 -2.76 -2.77
CA VAL A 186 -8.26 -2.89 -2.10
C VAL A 186 -7.46 -4.00 -2.77
N TYR A 187 -6.26 -3.65 -3.23
CA TYR A 187 -5.25 -4.51 -3.83
C TYR A 187 -4.09 -4.69 -2.82
N PRO A 188 -4.14 -5.74 -1.98
CA PRO A 188 -3.16 -5.94 -0.91
C PRO A 188 -1.82 -6.48 -1.42
N GLY A 189 -0.77 -6.33 -0.61
CA GLY A 189 0.52 -7.01 -0.80
C GLY A 189 0.39 -8.53 -0.79
N TYR A 190 -0.61 -9.06 -0.10
CA TYR A 190 -0.84 -10.51 0.06
C TYR A 190 -2.31 -10.91 -0.04
N GLY A 191 -2.55 -12.09 -0.62
CA GLY A 191 -3.88 -12.70 -0.66
C GLY A 191 -4.84 -12.04 -1.67
N SER A 192 -6.14 -12.22 -1.46
CA SER A 192 -7.17 -11.76 -2.39
C SER A 192 -7.55 -10.29 -2.19
N THR A 193 -8.04 -9.66 -3.25
CA THR A 193 -8.65 -8.33 -3.19
C THR A 193 -9.89 -8.30 -2.27
N THR A 194 -10.18 -7.10 -1.77
CA THR A 194 -11.36 -6.80 -0.96
C THR A 194 -11.87 -5.38 -1.29
N THR A 195 -12.80 -4.84 -0.50
CA THR A 195 -13.25 -3.44 -0.63
C THR A 195 -13.15 -2.73 0.72
N ILE A 196 -13.02 -1.41 0.69
CA ILE A 196 -13.00 -0.60 1.91
C ILE A 196 -14.24 -0.83 2.78
N GLY A 197 -15.42 -0.92 2.17
CA GLY A 197 -16.68 -1.19 2.86
C GLY A 197 -16.70 -2.55 3.54
N ALA A 198 -16.21 -3.60 2.87
CA ALA A 198 -16.13 -4.93 3.46
C ALA A 198 -15.20 -4.96 4.69
N GLU A 199 -14.08 -4.23 4.65
CA GLU A 199 -13.14 -4.17 5.77
C GLU A 199 -13.63 -3.28 6.92
N GLN A 200 -14.40 -2.21 6.65
CA GLN A 200 -15.12 -1.44 7.68
C GLN A 200 -16.11 -2.31 8.48
N GLU A 201 -16.69 -3.33 7.86
CA GLU A 201 -17.66 -4.23 8.50
C GLU A 201 -17.00 -5.42 9.22
N ALA A 202 -15.75 -5.74 8.90
CA ALA A 202 -15.08 -6.93 9.39
C ALA A 202 -14.96 -6.93 10.93
N ALA A 203 -15.41 -8.01 11.57
CA ALA A 203 -15.38 -8.15 13.03
C ALA A 203 -13.95 -8.08 13.61
N LEU A 204 -12.97 -8.66 12.90
CA LEU A 204 -11.56 -8.58 13.29
C LEU A 204 -11.08 -7.13 13.28
N TYR A 205 -11.44 -6.37 12.25
CA TYR A 205 -11.05 -4.98 12.13
C TYR A 205 -11.65 -4.11 13.24
N ASN A 206 -12.95 -4.27 13.51
CA ASN A 206 -13.63 -3.60 14.64
C ASN A 206 -12.98 -3.93 16.00
N ARG A 207 -12.46 -5.15 16.16
CA ARG A 207 -11.74 -5.57 17.37
C ARG A 207 -10.35 -4.93 17.46
N VAL A 208 -9.55 -4.97 16.39
CA VAL A 208 -8.20 -4.37 16.33
C VAL A 208 -8.25 -2.87 16.59
N LEU A 209 -9.30 -2.20 16.10
CA LEU A 209 -9.50 -0.78 16.30
C LEU A 209 -10.12 -0.41 17.66
N GLY A 210 -10.81 -1.32 18.33
CA GLY A 210 -11.48 -1.03 19.61
C GLY A 210 -12.72 -0.13 19.50
N GLU A 211 -13.49 -0.19 18.40
CA GLU A 211 -14.74 0.58 18.31
C GLU A 211 -15.96 -0.18 18.84
N SER A 212 -16.60 0.41 19.85
CA SER A 212 -18.01 0.17 20.16
C SER A 212 -18.90 0.87 19.12
N ARG A 213 -20.08 0.33 18.83
CA ARG A 213 -21.04 0.76 17.78
C ARG A 213 -21.31 2.28 17.67
N ALA A 214 -21.04 3.09 18.69
CA ALA A 214 -21.26 4.53 18.74
C ALA A 214 -20.32 5.36 17.83
N VAL A 215 -19.09 4.88 17.54
CA VAL A 215 -18.13 5.62 16.70
C VAL A 215 -18.50 5.52 15.20
N ARG A 216 -19.18 4.44 14.81
CA ARG A 216 -19.67 4.16 13.46
C ARG A 216 -20.56 5.27 12.88
N TYR A 217 -21.31 5.98 13.73
CA TYR A 217 -22.27 7.01 13.30
C TYR A 217 -21.65 8.41 13.12
N ARG A 218 -20.60 8.77 13.87
CA ARG A 218 -19.94 10.08 13.74
C ARG A 218 -19.08 10.22 12.47
N ARG A 219 -18.71 9.10 11.84
CA ARG A 219 -17.78 9.05 10.69
C ARG A 219 -18.41 9.38 9.35
N GLN A 220 -19.70 9.08 9.16
CA GLN A 220 -20.44 9.42 7.93
C GLN A 220 -20.67 10.94 7.76
N LEU A 221 -20.63 11.71 8.85
CA LEU A 221 -20.90 13.16 8.84
C LEU A 221 -19.70 14.03 8.41
N ARG A 222 -18.49 13.48 8.33
CA ARG A 222 -17.28 14.25 7.97
C ARG A 222 -17.10 14.49 6.47
N TRP A 223 -17.80 13.74 5.63
CA TRP A 223 -17.76 13.89 4.16
C TRP A 223 -19.11 14.29 3.55
N ALA A 224 -20.18 14.36 4.35
CA ALA A 224 -21.51 14.81 3.92
C ALA A 224 -21.66 16.34 3.83
N VAL A 225 -20.58 17.11 3.99
CA VAL A 225 -20.62 18.56 3.76
C VAL A 225 -19.69 18.93 2.61
N PRO A 226 -20.21 18.82 1.38
CA PRO A 226 -20.15 19.92 0.46
C PRO A 226 -21.57 20.48 0.27
N ALA A 227 -21.72 21.79 0.44
CA ALA A 227 -22.89 22.57 0.00
C ALA A 227 -24.19 22.52 0.83
N ALA A 228 -24.12 22.73 2.14
CA ALA A 228 -25.22 23.37 2.86
C ALA A 228 -24.76 24.73 3.41
N GLY A 229 -25.22 25.81 2.79
CA GLY A 229 -25.11 27.14 3.38
C GLY A 229 -25.78 27.19 4.76
N VAL A 230 -25.56 28.29 5.49
CA VAL A 230 -25.94 28.53 6.90
C VAL A 230 -27.36 28.07 7.30
N GLY A 231 -28.30 27.94 6.35
CA GLY A 231 -29.64 27.38 6.56
C GLY A 231 -29.72 25.87 6.88
N GLY A 232 -28.77 25.05 6.44
CA GLY A 232 -28.78 23.59 6.71
C GLY A 232 -28.41 23.26 8.17
N LEU A 233 -27.61 24.12 8.81
CA LEU A 233 -27.16 23.93 10.19
C LEU A 233 -28.32 24.10 11.20
N LEU A 234 -29.30 24.96 10.90
CA LEU A 234 -30.46 25.22 11.76
C LEU A 234 -31.50 24.10 11.70
N LEU A 235 -31.65 23.40 10.58
CA LEU A 235 -32.58 22.28 10.46
C LEU A 235 -32.08 21.05 11.24
N ILE A 236 -30.77 20.84 11.26
CA ILE A 236 -30.11 19.79 12.05
C ILE A 236 -30.26 20.10 13.55
N LEU A 237 -29.99 21.33 13.98
CA LEU A 237 -30.19 21.76 15.38
C LEU A 237 -31.66 21.62 15.85
N GLY A 238 -32.64 21.86 14.97
CA GLY A 238 -34.06 21.68 15.27
C GLY A 238 -34.49 20.22 15.51
N LEU A 239 -33.90 19.26 14.79
CA LEU A 239 -34.14 17.83 14.99
C LEU A 239 -33.50 17.29 16.29
N PHE A 240 -32.43 17.92 16.77
CA PHE A 240 -31.75 17.52 18.02
C PHE A 240 -32.51 17.89 19.30
N LEU A 241 -33.33 18.94 19.29
CA LEU A 241 -34.15 19.30 20.45
C LEU A 241 -35.34 18.35 20.68
N ILE A 242 -35.79 17.65 19.64
CA ILE A 242 -36.93 16.72 19.72
C ILE A 242 -36.48 15.32 20.17
N GLN A 243 -35.24 14.90 19.87
CA GLN A 243 -34.75 13.56 20.23
C GLN A 243 -33.84 13.51 21.47
N GLY A 244 -33.35 14.66 21.96
CA GLY A 244 -32.52 14.74 23.17
C GLY A 244 -33.23 14.36 24.48
N PHE A 245 -34.57 14.23 24.48
CA PHE A 245 -35.34 13.88 25.69
C PHE A 245 -35.41 12.38 25.99
N GLY A 246 -34.99 11.50 25.05
CA GLY A 246 -35.13 10.04 25.20
C GLY A 246 -33.91 9.31 25.80
N LEU A 247 -32.76 9.96 25.96
CA LEU A 247 -31.48 9.29 26.24
C LEU A 247 -30.99 9.40 27.69
N LEU A 248 -31.77 10.00 28.60
CA LEU A 248 -31.37 10.15 30.01
C LEU A 248 -31.81 8.99 30.92
N SER A 249 -32.30 7.87 30.37
CA SER A 249 -32.93 6.81 31.17
C SER A 249 -32.10 5.54 31.40
N ASP A 250 -30.99 5.29 30.69
CA ASP A 250 -30.29 3.99 30.76
C ASP A 250 -28.81 4.12 31.13
N ALA A 251 -28.52 4.72 32.28
CA ALA A 251 -27.23 4.59 32.95
C ALA A 251 -27.37 3.69 34.19
N GLN A 252 -27.32 2.36 34.00
CA GLN A 252 -27.08 1.41 35.09
C GLN A 252 -25.83 0.55 34.83
N SER A 253 -24.86 0.75 35.73
CA SER A 253 -23.82 -0.16 36.24
C SER A 253 -23.17 -1.17 35.28
N VAL A 254 -21.92 -0.91 34.89
CA VAL A 254 -20.97 -1.94 34.42
C VAL A 254 -20.00 -2.24 35.55
N THR A 255 -20.04 -3.46 36.08
CA THR A 255 -19.06 -4.00 37.03
C THR A 255 -17.82 -4.52 36.30
N PRO A 256 -16.60 -4.39 36.86
CA PRO A 256 -15.39 -4.89 36.21
C PRO A 256 -15.27 -6.42 36.30
N THR A 257 -15.08 -7.08 35.16
CA THR A 257 -14.68 -8.50 35.07
C THR A 257 -13.21 -8.70 35.46
N PRO A 258 -12.83 -9.82 36.11
CA PRO A 258 -11.45 -10.10 36.51
C PRO A 258 -10.57 -10.52 35.30
N PRO A 259 -9.24 -10.42 35.41
CA PRO A 259 -8.32 -10.72 34.32
C PRO A 259 -8.25 -12.22 34.01
N VAL A 260 -8.17 -12.55 32.73
CA VAL A 260 -7.96 -13.92 32.22
C VAL A 260 -6.46 -14.21 32.20
N SER A 261 -6.02 -15.21 32.96
CA SER A 261 -4.64 -15.73 32.91
C SER A 261 -4.38 -16.46 31.60
N LEU A 262 -3.37 -16.05 30.84
CA LEU A 262 -2.85 -16.79 29.69
C LEU A 262 -1.68 -17.69 30.16
N THR A 263 -1.86 -19.00 30.08
CA THR A 263 -0.82 -20.00 30.38
C THR A 263 0.14 -20.10 29.18
N LEU A 264 1.41 -19.72 29.38
CA LEU A 264 2.51 -19.99 28.45
C LEU A 264 2.98 -21.44 28.63
N ILE A 265 2.99 -22.22 27.55
CA ILE A 265 3.68 -23.51 27.47
C ILE A 265 5.05 -23.25 26.85
N SER A 266 6.11 -23.60 27.57
CA SER A 266 7.50 -23.55 27.13
C SER A 266 8.12 -24.94 27.33
N PRO A 267 8.78 -25.56 26.35
CA PRO A 267 9.66 -26.68 26.61
C PRO A 267 11.08 -26.17 26.89
N THR A 268 11.47 -26.30 28.15
CA THR A 268 12.79 -26.05 28.71
C THR A 268 13.85 -26.99 28.17
N GLY A 269 15.05 -26.44 27.98
CA GLY A 269 16.33 -27.15 28.09
C GLY A 269 17.38 -26.19 28.64
N VAL A 270 17.58 -26.19 29.96
CA VAL A 270 18.63 -25.48 30.72
C VAL A 270 19.70 -26.52 31.12
N PRO A 271 20.98 -26.20 31.46
CA PRO A 271 21.35 -25.56 32.73
C PRO A 271 22.40 -24.43 32.59
N THR A 272 22.22 -23.26 33.20
CA THR A 272 22.67 -22.86 34.56
C THR A 272 24.05 -22.18 34.56
N ALA A 273 24.09 -20.90 34.93
CA ALA A 273 25.14 -20.32 35.75
C ALA A 273 24.64 -19.06 36.49
N THR A 274 24.75 -19.13 37.81
CA THR A 274 24.49 -18.14 38.87
C THR A 274 25.43 -16.94 38.82
N ALA A 275 24.93 -15.73 39.09
CA ALA A 275 25.64 -14.69 39.85
C ALA A 275 24.71 -13.54 40.30
N THR A 276 24.46 -13.53 41.62
CA THR A 276 24.46 -12.43 42.61
C THR A 276 24.01 -11.01 42.25
N GLU A 277 22.96 -10.64 42.99
CA GLU A 277 22.42 -9.34 43.37
C GLU A 277 23.45 -8.23 43.73
N MET A 278 23.20 -7.00 43.27
CA MET A 278 23.36 -5.75 44.04
C MET A 278 22.88 -4.53 43.22
N ALA A 279 21.83 -3.87 43.70
CA ALA A 279 21.53 -2.45 43.46
C ALA A 279 21.80 -1.69 44.79
N PRO A 280 21.71 -0.34 44.89
CA PRO A 280 21.33 0.67 43.89
C PRO A 280 22.27 1.91 43.88
N THR A 281 22.10 2.86 42.94
CA THR A 281 22.21 4.31 43.22
C THR A 281 21.46 5.10 42.14
N VAL A 282 20.51 5.92 42.58
CA VAL A 282 19.78 6.93 41.81
C VAL A 282 20.58 8.23 41.85
N THR A 283 20.73 8.92 40.71
CA THR A 283 20.81 10.39 40.66
C THR A 283 20.61 10.93 39.25
N GLY A 284 19.73 11.94 39.12
CA GLY A 284 19.98 13.09 38.24
C GLY A 284 19.29 13.10 36.88
N ALA A 285 18.00 13.43 36.85
CA ALA A 285 17.33 13.95 35.66
C ALA A 285 17.61 15.45 35.50
N VAL A 286 17.96 15.89 34.29
CA VAL A 286 17.77 17.28 33.82
C VAL A 286 17.34 17.22 32.35
N ALA A 287 16.09 17.58 32.08
CA ALA A 287 15.56 17.80 30.74
C ALA A 287 15.62 19.30 30.39
N PRO A 288 16.06 19.71 29.19
CA PRO A 288 15.94 21.09 28.76
C PRO A 288 14.54 21.38 28.19
N THR A 289 13.86 22.35 28.78
CA THR A 289 12.62 22.96 28.31
C THR A 289 12.91 23.89 27.12
N PHE A 290 12.34 23.59 25.95
CA PHE A 290 12.34 24.51 24.80
C PHE A 290 10.99 25.24 24.71
N THR A 291 11.04 26.57 24.74
CA THR A 291 9.88 27.46 24.61
C THR A 291 9.84 28.02 23.19
N PHE A 292 8.75 27.80 22.45
CA PHE A 292 8.53 28.41 21.14
C PHE A 292 7.70 29.71 21.25
N PRO A 293 7.99 30.76 20.45
CA PRO A 293 7.16 31.96 20.37
C PRO A 293 5.90 31.74 19.50
N PRO A 294 4.82 32.53 19.70
CA PRO A 294 3.53 32.31 19.03
C PRO A 294 3.50 32.78 17.57
N LEU A 295 2.73 32.06 16.75
CA LEU A 295 2.48 32.36 15.33
C LEU A 295 1.68 33.66 15.13
N ILE A 296 2.12 34.43 14.13
CA ILE A 296 1.44 35.60 13.57
C ILE A 296 0.34 35.12 12.60
N ALA A 297 -0.89 35.62 12.79
CA ALA A 297 -2.02 35.40 11.88
C ALA A 297 -1.96 36.37 10.68
N PRO A 298 -2.32 35.95 9.45
CA PRO A 298 -2.52 36.87 8.34
C PRO A 298 -3.99 37.34 8.21
N THR A 299 -4.09 38.61 7.89
CA THR A 299 -5.29 39.45 7.75
C THR A 299 -5.92 39.35 6.36
N ALA A 300 -7.27 39.35 6.34
CA ALA A 300 -8.23 39.87 5.34
C ALA A 300 -8.09 39.60 3.82
N THR A 301 -9.12 38.89 3.32
CA THR A 301 -10.10 39.31 2.29
C THR A 301 -9.63 39.70 0.88
N ARG A 302 -10.08 38.93 -0.12
CA ARG A 302 -10.60 39.50 -1.37
C ARG A 302 -11.78 38.69 -1.92
N VAL A 303 -12.94 39.34 -1.95
CA VAL A 303 -14.19 38.87 -2.56
C VAL A 303 -14.08 39.05 -4.08
N ALA A 304 -14.35 37.98 -4.85
CA ALA A 304 -14.60 38.06 -6.28
C ALA A 304 -16.04 37.61 -6.55
N THR A 305 -16.87 38.56 -6.96
CA THR A 305 -18.25 38.35 -7.38
C THR A 305 -18.28 37.62 -8.73
N ARG A 306 -19.08 36.55 -8.82
CA ARG A 306 -19.27 35.76 -10.04
C ARG A 306 -20.74 35.86 -10.46
N THR A 307 -20.98 36.45 -11.63
CA THR A 307 -22.30 36.60 -12.25
C THR A 307 -22.83 35.25 -12.74
N PRO A 308 -24.12 34.90 -12.54
CA PRO A 308 -24.67 33.64 -13.05
C PRO A 308 -25.13 33.77 -14.51
N ARG A 309 -24.82 32.75 -15.32
CA ARG A 309 -25.32 32.54 -16.69
C ARG A 309 -26.65 31.76 -16.63
N PRO A 310 -27.66 32.07 -17.46
CA PRO A 310 -28.98 31.46 -17.35
C PRO A 310 -29.03 30.02 -17.89
N THR A 311 -29.82 29.21 -17.18
CA THR A 311 -30.23 27.83 -17.48
C THR A 311 -31.17 27.78 -18.69
N ARG A 312 -30.99 26.75 -19.54
CA ARG A 312 -31.85 26.45 -20.69
C ARG A 312 -32.84 25.36 -20.30
N THR A 313 -34.12 25.69 -20.29
CA THR A 313 -35.26 24.79 -20.09
C THR A 313 -35.55 23.99 -21.36
N ASN A 314 -35.72 22.66 -21.22
CA ASN A 314 -36.27 21.81 -22.28
C ASN A 314 -37.73 21.46 -21.93
N THR A 315 -38.65 21.89 -22.78
CA THR A 315 -40.05 21.45 -22.81
C THR A 315 -40.20 20.35 -23.87
N PRO A 316 -40.92 19.24 -23.62
CA PRO A 316 -41.21 18.22 -24.61
C PRO A 316 -42.52 18.51 -25.35
N THR A 317 -42.61 18.15 -26.64
CA THR A 317 -43.87 18.08 -27.42
C THR A 317 -43.78 16.92 -28.42
N PRO A 318 -44.88 16.40 -28.99
CA PRO A 318 -45.53 15.18 -28.53
C PRO A 318 -45.66 14.09 -29.62
N THR A 319 -46.13 12.92 -29.17
CA THR A 319 -46.49 11.73 -29.97
C THR A 319 -47.78 11.95 -30.76
N GLU A 320 -47.78 11.58 -32.04
CA GLU A 320 -48.98 11.47 -32.88
C GLU A 320 -49.53 10.04 -32.92
N THR A 321 -50.86 9.96 -32.95
CA THR A 321 -51.71 8.78 -32.83
C THR A 321 -52.24 8.37 -34.20
N ALA A 322 -52.42 7.06 -34.44
CA ALA A 322 -53.41 6.56 -35.38
C ALA A 322 -54.00 5.22 -34.90
N THR A 323 -55.31 5.07 -35.07
CA THR A 323 -56.25 3.99 -34.67
C THR A 323 -57.26 3.85 -35.84
N PRO A 324 -58.28 2.96 -35.88
CA PRO A 324 -58.51 1.56 -35.43
C PRO A 324 -58.97 0.63 -36.59
N THR A 325 -59.29 -0.65 -36.31
CA THR A 325 -60.48 -1.44 -36.78
C THR A 325 -60.48 -2.78 -36.00
N ALA A 326 -61.35 -3.02 -34.98
CA ALA A 326 -62.66 -3.73 -34.98
C ALA A 326 -62.59 -5.19 -35.52
N THR A 327 -63.18 -6.28 -34.98
CA THR A 327 -64.09 -6.62 -33.85
C THR A 327 -64.14 -8.17 -33.77
N ALA A 328 -64.28 -8.77 -32.56
CA ALA A 328 -65.21 -9.87 -32.22
C ALA A 328 -64.74 -10.77 -31.05
N THR A 329 -65.67 -11.05 -30.15
CA THR A 329 -65.71 -12.02 -29.03
C THR A 329 -67.13 -12.62 -29.14
N PRO A 330 -67.47 -13.88 -28.77
CA PRO A 330 -67.25 -14.40 -27.42
C PRO A 330 -67.18 -15.94 -27.19
N THR A 331 -66.92 -16.27 -25.91
CA THR A 331 -67.55 -17.33 -25.09
C THR A 331 -66.62 -18.41 -24.52
N ALA A 332 -66.79 -18.63 -23.22
CA ALA A 332 -66.05 -19.54 -22.34
C ALA A 332 -66.57 -20.99 -22.38
N THR A 333 -65.78 -21.96 -21.87
CA THR A 333 -66.13 -22.96 -20.81
C THR A 333 -65.11 -24.14 -20.72
N ALA A 334 -64.79 -24.54 -19.48
CA ALA A 334 -64.31 -25.85 -18.93
C ALA A 334 -62.80 -26.30 -18.98
N THR A 335 -62.15 -26.26 -17.80
CA THR A 335 -61.55 -27.34 -16.93
C THR A 335 -61.09 -28.69 -17.56
N PRO A 336 -60.10 -29.49 -17.04
CA PRO A 336 -59.29 -29.42 -15.79
C PRO A 336 -57.75 -29.55 -15.95
N THR A 337 -57.05 -29.34 -14.83
CA THR A 337 -55.67 -29.76 -14.50
C THR A 337 -55.42 -31.27 -14.67
N PRO A 338 -54.20 -31.67 -15.07
CA PRO A 338 -53.55 -32.75 -14.35
C PRO A 338 -52.10 -32.46 -13.93
N THR A 339 -51.79 -32.97 -12.74
CA THR A 339 -50.51 -33.12 -12.06
C THR A 339 -49.46 -33.78 -12.95
N LEU A 340 -48.21 -33.29 -12.93
CA LEU A 340 -47.04 -34.08 -13.35
C LEU A 340 -45.99 -34.17 -12.25
N THR A 341 -45.74 -35.43 -11.92
CA THR A 341 -44.90 -36.00 -10.88
C THR A 341 -43.41 -35.80 -11.15
N ARG A 342 -42.67 -35.50 -10.07
CA ARG A 342 -41.21 -35.44 -10.00
C ARG A 342 -40.60 -36.82 -10.28
N VAL A 343 -39.76 -36.92 -11.32
CA VAL A 343 -38.89 -38.08 -11.57
C VAL A 343 -37.44 -37.68 -11.29
N ILE A 344 -36.82 -38.40 -10.35
CA ILE A 344 -35.41 -38.29 -9.97
C ILE A 344 -34.62 -39.22 -10.90
N PRO A 345 -33.59 -38.75 -11.63
CA PRO A 345 -32.69 -39.65 -12.36
C PRO A 345 -31.64 -40.25 -11.42
N THR A 346 -31.61 -41.57 -11.37
CA THR A 346 -30.59 -42.43 -10.76
C THR A 346 -29.27 -42.36 -11.52
N ARG A 347 -28.16 -42.28 -10.77
CA ARG A 347 -26.77 -42.35 -11.26
C ARG A 347 -26.46 -43.73 -11.83
N THR A 348 -25.86 -43.77 -13.02
CA THR A 348 -25.12 -44.93 -13.56
C THR A 348 -23.62 -44.76 -13.25
N PRO A 349 -22.90 -45.81 -12.82
CA PRO A 349 -21.48 -45.71 -12.47
C PRO A 349 -20.58 -45.66 -13.71
N THR A 350 -19.63 -44.72 -13.71
CA THR A 350 -18.55 -44.58 -14.70
C THR A 350 -17.44 -45.62 -14.43
N PRO A 351 -16.83 -46.23 -15.46
CA PRO A 351 -15.80 -47.25 -15.28
C PRO A 351 -14.49 -46.69 -14.70
N THR A 352 -13.92 -47.45 -13.76
CA THR A 352 -12.62 -47.25 -13.13
C THR A 352 -11.48 -47.32 -14.16
N LEU A 353 -10.78 -46.22 -14.37
CA LEU A 353 -9.49 -46.19 -15.07
C LEU A 353 -8.38 -46.71 -14.14
N ALA A 354 -7.57 -47.64 -14.64
CA ALA A 354 -6.38 -48.16 -13.96
C ALA A 354 -5.34 -47.05 -13.72
N PRO A 355 -4.53 -47.13 -12.65
CA PRO A 355 -3.51 -46.13 -12.35
C PRO A 355 -2.38 -46.15 -13.40
N PRO A 356 -1.81 -44.99 -13.77
CA PRO A 356 -0.70 -44.93 -14.70
C PRO A 356 0.55 -45.58 -14.09
N THR A 357 1.17 -46.47 -14.86
CA THR A 357 2.49 -47.04 -14.59
C THR A 357 3.55 -45.93 -14.62
N HIS A 358 4.33 -45.81 -13.55
CA HIS A 358 5.51 -44.96 -13.49
C HIS A 358 6.57 -45.44 -14.49
N THR A 359 6.71 -44.75 -15.62
CA THR A 359 7.93 -44.77 -16.43
C THR A 359 8.84 -43.66 -15.94
N SER A 360 9.95 -44.04 -15.31
CA SER A 360 11.03 -43.14 -14.92
C SER A 360 11.54 -42.36 -16.13
N ALA A 361 11.54 -41.03 -16.05
CA ALA A 361 12.22 -40.19 -17.02
C ALA A 361 13.73 -40.52 -17.02
N PRO A 362 14.40 -40.55 -18.19
CA PRO A 362 15.84 -40.70 -18.25
C PRO A 362 16.52 -39.52 -17.51
N PRO A 363 17.65 -39.75 -16.82
CA PRO A 363 18.36 -38.69 -16.11
C PRO A 363 18.82 -37.60 -17.09
N PRO A 364 18.91 -36.34 -16.65
CA PRO A 364 19.41 -35.25 -17.48
C PRO A 364 20.86 -35.53 -17.91
N PRO A 365 21.28 -35.04 -19.08
CA PRO A 365 22.67 -35.16 -19.51
C PRO A 365 23.61 -34.49 -18.49
N PRO A 366 24.85 -35.01 -18.33
CA PRO A 366 25.82 -34.38 -17.45
C PRO A 366 26.10 -32.93 -17.89
N PRO A 367 26.43 -32.02 -16.96
CA PRO A 367 26.80 -30.66 -17.31
C PRO A 367 28.01 -30.65 -18.25
N PRO A 368 28.12 -29.66 -19.15
CA PRO A 368 29.29 -29.53 -20.01
C PRO A 368 30.55 -29.42 -19.14
N THR A 369 31.55 -30.25 -19.44
CA THR A 369 32.86 -30.18 -18.81
C THR A 369 33.45 -28.79 -19.01
N SER A 370 33.84 -28.15 -17.90
CA SER A 370 34.54 -26.87 -17.92
C SER A 370 35.72 -26.91 -18.91
N PRO A 371 35.92 -25.88 -19.74
CA PRO A 371 37.11 -25.80 -20.58
C PRO A 371 38.36 -25.83 -19.70
N PRO A 372 39.48 -26.42 -20.17
CA PRO A 372 40.73 -26.40 -19.42
C PRO A 372 41.15 -24.95 -19.15
N PRO A 373 41.80 -24.68 -18.01
CA PRO A 373 42.23 -23.33 -17.67
C PRO A 373 43.11 -22.79 -18.79
N THR A 374 42.66 -21.68 -19.38
CA THR A 374 43.46 -20.94 -20.36
C THR A 374 44.73 -20.48 -19.66
N ALA A 375 45.88 -20.85 -20.24
CA ALA A 375 47.18 -20.46 -19.73
C ALA A 375 47.22 -18.94 -19.51
N ALA A 376 47.65 -18.54 -18.30
CA ALA A 376 47.86 -17.15 -17.95
C ALA A 376 48.83 -16.49 -18.95
N PRO A 377 48.57 -15.25 -19.40
CA PRO A 377 49.55 -14.52 -20.18
C PRO A 377 50.75 -14.19 -19.27
N THR A 378 51.92 -14.66 -19.68
CA THR A 378 53.22 -14.33 -19.11
C THR A 378 53.40 -12.81 -19.12
N THR A 379 53.27 -12.17 -17.96
CA THR A 379 53.64 -10.77 -17.75
C THR A 379 55.16 -10.65 -17.83
N ALA A 380 55.65 -9.94 -18.85
CA ALA A 380 57.02 -9.45 -18.92
C ALA A 380 57.30 -8.47 -17.77
N PRO A 381 58.54 -8.39 -17.25
CA PRO A 381 58.89 -7.53 -16.13
C PRO A 381 58.82 -6.04 -16.51
N PRO A 382 58.46 -5.14 -15.57
CA PRO A 382 58.39 -3.71 -15.83
C PRO A 382 59.79 -3.13 -16.07
N THR A 383 59.90 -2.31 -17.11
CA THR A 383 61.10 -1.54 -17.45
C THR A 383 61.08 -0.27 -16.61
N ASP A 384 61.98 -0.17 -15.62
CA ASP A 384 62.22 1.05 -14.87
C ASP A 384 62.76 2.14 -15.80
N THR A 385 61.98 3.21 -16.00
CA THR A 385 62.47 4.49 -16.53
C THR A 385 62.00 5.59 -15.59
N PRO A 386 62.90 6.40 -15.00
CA PRO A 386 62.50 7.42 -14.02
C PRO A 386 61.85 8.61 -14.73
N GLU A 387 60.66 8.98 -14.26
CA GLU A 387 59.90 10.15 -14.67
C GLU A 387 60.55 11.45 -14.13
N PRO A 388 60.61 12.55 -14.90
CA PRO A 388 61.22 13.80 -14.44
C PRO A 388 60.31 14.54 -13.43
N PRO A 389 60.89 15.29 -12.47
CA PRO A 389 60.12 15.91 -11.38
C PRO A 389 59.24 17.08 -11.87
N THR A 390 57.99 17.08 -11.42
CA THR A 390 57.01 18.15 -11.61
C THR A 390 57.40 19.42 -10.82
N PRO A 391 57.34 20.64 -11.40
CA PRO A 391 57.68 21.85 -10.68
C PRO A 391 56.57 22.26 -9.69
N LEU A 392 56.97 22.60 -8.46
CA LEU A 392 56.10 23.13 -7.40
C LEU A 392 55.63 24.57 -7.73
N PRO A 393 54.40 24.95 -7.35
CA PRO A 393 53.90 26.32 -7.52
C PRO A 393 54.55 27.30 -6.51
N PRO A 394 54.73 28.58 -6.87
CA PRO A 394 55.39 29.56 -6.01
C PRO A 394 54.54 29.96 -4.81
N THR A 395 55.11 29.85 -3.62
CA THR A 395 54.58 30.34 -2.34
C THR A 395 54.78 31.85 -2.23
N ASN A 396 53.69 32.61 -2.28
CA ASN A 396 53.67 34.03 -1.94
C ASN A 396 53.51 34.18 -0.41
N THR A 397 54.62 34.49 0.28
CA THR A 397 54.59 34.94 1.67
C THR A 397 55.31 36.29 1.77
N PRO A 398 54.64 37.38 2.18
CA PRO A 398 55.29 38.67 2.35
C PRO A 398 56.10 38.71 3.66
N VAL A 399 57.38 39.06 3.55
CA VAL A 399 58.32 39.30 4.65
C VAL A 399 58.09 40.70 5.24
N PRO A 400 57.83 40.85 6.55
CA PRO A 400 57.77 42.17 7.18
C PRO A 400 59.17 42.72 7.45
N THR A 401 59.38 43.97 7.06
CA THR A 401 60.61 44.77 7.25
C THR A 401 60.65 45.34 8.68
N PRO A 402 61.81 45.34 9.38
CA PRO A 402 61.93 46.00 10.68
C PRO A 402 62.53 47.41 10.56
N ARG A 403 61.99 48.37 11.32
CA ARG A 403 62.68 49.64 11.66
C ARG A 403 61.90 50.44 12.73
N PRO A 404 62.52 51.42 13.40
CA PRO A 404 63.72 51.39 14.24
C PRO A 404 63.38 51.74 15.70
N THR A 405 64.33 51.49 16.61
CA THR A 405 64.29 51.91 18.01
C THR A 405 64.78 53.35 18.23
N GLN A 406 64.18 53.95 19.27
CA GLN A 406 64.68 55.00 20.19
C GLN A 406 64.51 56.49 19.79
N PRO A 407 64.40 57.40 20.79
CA PRO A 407 65.26 57.55 21.99
C PRO A 407 64.91 56.69 23.20
#